data_AF-A0A645G7S0-F1
#
_entry.id   AF-A0A645G7S0-F1
#
_cell.length_a   1.000
_cell.length_b   1.000
_cell.length_c   1.000
_cell.angle_alpha   90.00
_cell.angle_beta   90.00
_cell.angle_gamma   90.00
#
_symmetry.space_group_name_H-M   'P 1'
#
loop_
_entity.id
_entity.type
_entity.pdbx_description
1 polymer ?
#
loop_
_entity_poly.entity_id
_entity_poly.type
_entity_poly.pdbx_seq_one_letter_code
_entity_poly.pdbx_strand_id
1 'polypeptide(L)' 'MFVIDKSVISSDKEQKPAAEILNNDLINNTKVAKENNIVYLDTHAWYLSDGGFISTNNMIDEISKAINK' A
#
# COMPACT_ATOMS: atom_id res chain seq x y z
N MET A 1 8.48 2.26 -1.97
CA MET A 1 7.26 2.59 -2.73
C MET A 1 6.10 2.22 -1.86
N PHE A 2 5.22 3.16 -1.58
CA PHE A 2 4.02 2.93 -0.78
C PHE A 2 2.82 2.74 -1.70
N VAL A 3 2.02 1.72 -1.42
CA VAL A 3 0.89 1.31 -2.25
C VAL A 3 -0.36 1.28 -1.39
N ILE A 4 -1.41 1.95 -1.85
CA ILE A 4 -2.75 1.88 -1.27
C ILE A 4 -3.60 1.04 -2.21
N ASP A 5 -4.13 -0.08 -1.73
CA ASP A 5 -4.93 -0.98 -2.55
C ASP A 5 -6.42 -0.66 -2.44
N LYS A 6 -6.95 0.02 -3.47
CA LYS A 6 -8.37 0.38 -3.53
C LYS A 6 -9.27 -0.86 -3.71
N SER A 7 -8.76 -2.00 -4.20
CA SER A 7 -9.59 -3.19 -4.36
C SER A 7 -10.13 -3.69 -3.01
N VAL A 8 -9.43 -3.39 -1.91
CA VAL A 8 -9.84 -3.73 -0.53
C VAL A 8 -11.23 -3.20 -0.18
N ILE A 9 -11.61 -2.05 -0.74
CA ILE A 9 -12.86 -1.35 -0.43
C ILE A 9 -13.82 -1.29 -1.63
N SER A 10 -13.48 -1.95 -2.73
CA SER A 10 -14.27 -1.93 -3.94
C SER A 10 -15.38 -2.98 -3.90
N SER A 11 -16.56 -2.61 -4.39
CA SER A 11 -17.65 -3.56 -4.65
C SER A 11 -17.55 -4.20 -6.04
N ASP A 12 -16.64 -3.72 -6.89
CA ASP A 12 -16.41 -4.26 -8.23
C ASP A 12 -15.56 -5.54 -8.16
N LYS A 13 -16.14 -6.66 -8.60
CA LYS A 13 -15.48 -7.98 -8.59
C LYS A 13 -14.43 -8.14 -9.67
N GLU A 14 -14.42 -7.28 -10.69
CA GLU A 14 -13.40 -7.29 -11.75
C GLU A 14 -12.16 -6.47 -11.35
N GLN A 15 -12.23 -5.69 -10.26
CA GLN A 15 -11.10 -4.91 -9.80
C GLN A 15 -10.01 -5.82 -9.23
N LYS A 16 -8.85 -5.82 -9.89
CA LYS A 16 -7.67 -6.59 -9.48
C LYS A 16 -6.98 -5.97 -8.26
N PRO A 17 -6.42 -6.79 -7.35
CA PRO A 17 -5.56 -6.30 -6.28
C PRO A 17 -4.35 -5.54 -6.82
N ALA A 18 -3.92 -4.52 -6.09
CA ALA A 18 -2.76 -3.72 -6.49
C ALA A 18 -1.49 -4.58 -6.65
N ALA A 19 -1.35 -5.64 -5.86
CA ALA A 19 -0.23 -6.58 -5.97
C ALA A 19 -0.21 -7.34 -7.30
N GLU A 20 -1.38 -7.68 -7.85
CA GLU A 20 -1.45 -8.31 -9.17
C GLU A 20 -1.11 -7.32 -10.28
N ILE A 21 -1.66 -6.09 -10.20
CA ILE A 21 -1.41 -5.05 -11.20
C ILE A 21 0.07 -4.67 -11.24
N LEU A 22 0.71 -4.56 -10.08
CA LEU A 22 2.11 -4.18 -9.95
C LEU A 22 3.09 -5.31 -10.26
N ASN A 23 2.64 -6.56 -10.34
CA ASN A 23 3.49 -7.68 -10.73
C ASN A 23 3.66 -7.75 -12.26
N ASN A 24 4.49 -6.86 -12.79
CA ASN A 24 4.78 -6.77 -14.22
C ASN A 24 6.25 -6.39 -14.47
N ASP A 25 6.73 -6.63 -15.69
CA ASP A 25 8.14 -6.43 -16.07
C ASP A 25 8.64 -5.01 -15.83
N LEU A 26 7.78 -4.00 -15.99
CA LEU A 26 8.16 -2.61 -15.78
C LEU A 26 8.49 -2.35 -14.31
N ILE A 27 7.59 -2.76 -13.40
CA ILE A 27 7.77 -2.57 -11.96
C ILE A 27 8.86 -3.51 -11.42
N ASN A 28 8.89 -4.76 -11.86
CA ASN A 28 9.88 -5.76 -11.42
C ASN A 28 11.32 -5.35 -11.79
N ASN A 29 11.50 -4.52 -12.82
CA ASN A 29 12.81 -3.99 -13.18
C ASN A 29 13.25 -2.75 -12.37
N THR A 30 12.38 -2.17 -11.56
CA THR A 30 12.72 -1.02 -10.71
C THR A 30 13.61 -1.42 -9.54
N LYS A 31 14.42 -0.47 -9.06
CA LYS A 31 15.23 -0.64 -7.83
C LYS A 31 14.36 -1.01 -6.63
N VAL A 32 13.19 -0.36 -6.50
CA VAL A 32 12.31 -0.54 -5.35
C VAL A 32 11.69 -1.93 -5.29
N ALA A 33 11.38 -2.55 -6.44
CA ALA A 33 10.94 -3.94 -6.49
C ALA A 33 12.10 -4.90 -6.18
N LYS A 34 13.28 -4.68 -6.78
CA LYS A 34 14.47 -5.53 -6.58
C LYS A 34 14.97 -5.54 -5.14
N GLU A 35 14.76 -4.45 -4.40
CA GLU A 35 15.13 -4.33 -2.99
C GLU A 35 14.00 -4.71 -2.01
N ASN A 36 12.89 -5.30 -2.49
CA ASN A 36 11.72 -5.66 -1.65
C ASN A 36 11.17 -4.50 -0.82
N ASN A 37 11.19 -3.29 -1.42
CA ASN A 37 10.80 -2.03 -0.80
C ASN A 37 9.43 -1.53 -1.30
N ILE A 38 8.56 -2.45 -1.72
CA ILE A 38 7.15 -2.19 -1.99
C ILE A 38 6.37 -2.50 -0.70
N VAL A 39 5.71 -1.48 -0.14
CA VAL A 39 4.96 -1.56 1.11
C VAL A 39 3.50 -1.27 0.82
N TYR A 40 2.64 -2.24 1.13
CA TYR A 40 1.19 -2.10 1.04
C TYR A 40 0.68 -1.55 2.37
N LEU A 41 0.03 -0.40 2.32
CA LEU A 41 -0.49 0.33 3.46
C LEU A 41 -1.95 -0.04 3.72
N ASP A 42 -2.43 0.17 4.94
CA ASP A 42 -3.84 -0.03 5.27
C ASP A 42 -4.74 0.98 4.53
N THR A 43 -5.57 0.47 3.60
CA THR A 43 -6.46 1.31 2.79
C THR A 43 -7.46 2.09 3.63
N HIS A 44 -7.93 1.56 4.76
CA HIS A 44 -8.90 2.26 5.60
C HIS A 44 -8.28 3.49 6.27
N ALA A 45 -7.07 3.35 6.84
CA ALA A 45 -6.32 4.46 7.40
C ALA A 45 -5.98 5.49 6.33
N TRP A 46 -5.42 5.08 5.19
CA TRP A 46 -4.83 6.01 4.22
C TRP A 46 -5.79 6.59 3.19
N TYR A 47 -6.91 5.93 2.91
CA TYR A 47 -7.84 6.36 1.86
C TYR A 47 -9.23 6.74 2.37
N LEU A 48 -9.72 6.08 3.43
CA LEU A 48 -11.09 6.28 3.94
C LEU A 48 -11.17 7.10 5.22
N SER A 49 -10.07 7.27 5.96
CA SER A 49 -10.08 7.99 7.22
C SER A 49 -9.74 9.47 7.02
N ASP A 50 -10.54 10.36 7.59
CA ASP A 50 -10.26 11.81 7.64
C ASP A 50 -9.24 12.21 8.74
N GLY A 51 -8.39 11.27 9.19
CA GLY A 51 -7.32 11.57 10.16
C GLY A 51 -7.71 11.57 11.64
N GLY A 52 -8.51 10.60 12.09
CA GLY A 52 -8.71 10.34 13.52
C GLY A 52 -7.46 9.77 14.21
N PHE A 53 -7.34 9.94 15.53
CA PHE A 53 -6.16 9.52 16.31
C PHE A 53 -5.69 8.09 16.04
N ILE A 54 -6.62 7.14 15.91
CA ILE A 54 -6.30 5.74 15.61
C ILE A 54 -5.67 5.61 14.23
N SER A 55 -6.30 6.18 13.20
CA SER A 55 -5.79 6.14 11.82
C SER A 55 -4.44 6.84 11.71
N THR A 56 -4.24 7.98 12.38
CA THR A 56 -2.96 8.68 12.40
C THR A 56 -1.86 7.86 13.07
N ASN A 57 -2.14 7.21 14.20
CA ASN A 57 -1.17 6.33 14.86
C ASN A 57 -0.81 5.13 13.96
N ASN A 58 -1.80 4.54 13.28
CA ASN A 58 -1.55 3.46 12.32
C ASN A 58 -0.65 3.91 11.16
N MET A 59 -0.90 5.10 10.59
CA MET A 59 -0.05 5.67 9.54
C MET A 59 1.39 5.85 10.02
N ILE A 60 1.58 6.39 11.22
CA ILE A 60 2.92 6.58 11.82
C ILE A 60 3.63 5.23 11.97
N ASP A 61 2.94 4.23 12.51
CA ASP A 61 3.49 2.88 12.71
C ASP A 61 3.90 2.22 11.39
N GLU A 62 3.07 2.33 10.34
CA GLU A 62 3.37 1.74 9.03
C GLU A 62 4.58 2.40 8.38
N ILE A 63 4.68 3.73 8.43
CA ILE A 63 5.86 4.45 7.91
C ILE A 63 7.10 4.11 8.72
N SER A 64 7.01 4.09 10.05
CA SER A 64 8.13 3.75 10.93
C SER A 64 8.67 2.34 10.65
N LYS A 65 7.78 1.36 10.48
CA LYS A 65 8.17 -0.01 10.10
C LYS A 65 8.82 -0.07 8.72
N ALA A 66 8.34 0.73 7.77
CA ALA A 66 8.88 0.74 6.41
C ALA A 66 10.28 1.35 6.32
N ILE A 67 10.58 2.38 7.12
CA ILE A 67 11.89 3.06 7.08
C ILE A 67 12.95 2.39 7.96
N ASN A 68 12.55 1.64 8.99
CA ASN A 68 13.45 0.94 9.92
C ASN A 68 13.71 -0.52 9.51
N LYS A 69 13.48 -0.86 8.24
CA LYS A 69 13.76 -2.19 7.68
C LYS A 69 15.25 -2.48 7.57
#